data_AF-A0A8S3YE38-F1
#
_entry.id   AF-A0A8S3YE38-F1
#
_cell.length_a   1.000
_cell.length_b   1.000
_cell.length_c   1.000
_cell.angle_alpha   90.00
_cell.angle_beta   90.00
_cell.angle_gamma   90.00
#
_symmetry.space_group_name_H-M   'P 1'
#
loop_
_entity.id
_entity.type
_entity.pdbx_description
1 polymer ?
#
loop_
_entity_poly.entity_id
_entity_poly.type
_entity_poly.pdbx_seq_one_letter_code
_entity_poly.pdbx_strand_id
1 'polypeptide(L)'
;YEVYKRTSCPPTPQPFEQTCVLGDVSLIYSGLQLTHVAGALSPYTAYDFQLQVYNDKGGVDFPLWLTVNTSESGPSYSQTPNLYKNGTLAVISWDTHSVSSRLRRSQHLVADGRFFYRGGVSGVWVDRGTDKGSEYVDTTLINFTITVITSFGQAESPVIVFDPNAVDNTGTTPKPPAPASASATPFYQEIWFIALMCVLALIILFLILVICIWRCGSRRPYMRERMPLHQPSRDRLTRRDLYVVDSRDGSIIHENV
;
A
#
# COMPACT_ATOMS: atom_id res chain seq x y z
N TYR A 1 -10.15 21.19 -28.40
CA TYR A 1 -10.79 19.94 -27.93
C TYR A 1 -11.54 20.24 -26.66
N GLU A 2 -12.74 19.70 -26.52
CA GLU A 2 -13.55 19.80 -25.32
C GLU A 2 -13.85 18.41 -24.79
N VAL A 3 -13.78 18.23 -23.48
CA VAL A 3 -14.12 16.97 -22.83
C VAL A 3 -15.25 17.23 -21.85
N TYR A 4 -16.31 16.46 -22.03
CA TYR A 4 -17.50 16.48 -21.19
C TYR A 4 -17.53 15.25 -20.30
N LYS A 5 -18.07 15.41 -19.10
CA LYS A 5 -18.24 14.37 -18.09
C LYS A 5 -19.65 14.43 -17.53
N ARG A 6 -20.24 13.27 -17.24
CA ARG A 6 -21.43 13.12 -16.40
C ARG A 6 -21.31 11.88 -15.52
N THR A 7 -22.10 11.80 -14.44
CA THR A 7 -22.23 10.54 -13.70
C THR A 7 -23.06 9.54 -14.50
N SER A 8 -22.58 8.30 -14.54
CA SER A 8 -23.24 7.17 -15.17
C SER A 8 -24.03 6.37 -14.13
N CYS A 9 -24.72 5.34 -14.59
CA CYS A 9 -25.46 4.47 -13.67
C CYS A 9 -24.53 3.65 -12.77
N PRO A 10 -24.98 3.29 -11.55
CA PRO A 10 -24.13 2.62 -10.58
C PRO A 10 -23.47 1.35 -11.16
N PRO A 11 -22.17 1.12 -10.87
CA PRO A 11 -21.36 0.12 -11.59
C PRO A 11 -21.75 -1.33 -11.31
N THR A 12 -22.35 -1.61 -10.14
CA THR A 12 -22.82 -2.96 -9.78
C THR A 12 -24.01 -2.90 -8.82
N PRO A 13 -24.93 -3.88 -8.88
CA PRO A 13 -26.04 -4.01 -7.94
C PRO A 13 -25.58 -4.09 -6.49
N GLN A 14 -26.22 -3.32 -5.62
CA GLN A 14 -26.04 -3.34 -4.17
C GLN A 14 -27.25 -3.98 -3.47
N PRO A 15 -27.12 -4.36 -2.18
CA PRO A 15 -28.24 -4.88 -1.38
C PRO A 15 -29.29 -3.81 -1.01
N PHE A 16 -29.18 -2.60 -1.55
CA PHE A 16 -30.14 -1.50 -1.41
C PHE A 16 -30.62 -1.04 -2.78
N GLU A 17 -31.77 -0.38 -2.82
CA GLU A 17 -32.36 0.14 -4.05
C GLU A 17 -31.45 1.21 -4.67
N GLN A 18 -30.92 0.92 -5.86
CA GLN A 18 -30.10 1.84 -6.62
C GLN A 18 -30.90 2.46 -7.76
N THR A 19 -30.95 3.78 -7.81
CA THR A 19 -31.54 4.50 -8.92
C THR A 19 -30.48 4.78 -10.00
N CYS A 20 -30.81 4.42 -11.25
CA CYS A 20 -29.99 4.72 -12.43
C CYS A 20 -30.42 6.09 -12.97
N VAL A 21 -29.82 7.14 -12.42
CA VAL A 21 -30.04 8.52 -12.86
C VAL A 21 -28.72 9.05 -13.41
N LEU A 22 -28.73 9.43 -14.69
CA LEU A 22 -27.59 10.11 -15.30
C LEU A 22 -27.46 11.51 -14.70
N GLY A 23 -26.23 11.89 -14.38
CA GLY A 23 -25.97 13.25 -13.89
C GLY A 23 -25.95 14.27 -15.01
N ASP A 24 -25.85 15.52 -14.59
CA ASP A 24 -25.71 16.64 -15.52
C ASP A 24 -24.38 16.57 -16.26
N VAL A 25 -24.42 16.98 -17.52
CA VAL A 25 -23.22 17.10 -18.35
C VAL A 25 -22.42 18.32 -17.92
N SER A 26 -21.14 18.11 -17.67
CA SER A 26 -20.18 19.15 -17.25
C SER A 26 -18.98 19.17 -18.19
N LEU A 27 -18.57 20.37 -18.63
CA LEU A 27 -17.32 20.56 -19.34
C LEU A 27 -16.16 20.50 -18.33
N ILE A 28 -15.27 19.53 -18.50
CA ILE A 28 -14.12 19.34 -17.59
C ILE A 28 -12.80 19.81 -18.17
N TYR A 29 -12.73 19.98 -19.49
CA TYR A 29 -11.53 20.45 -20.16
C TYR A 29 -11.86 21.12 -21.49
N SER A 30 -11.20 22.24 -21.78
CA SER A 30 -11.19 22.88 -23.09
C SER A 30 -9.77 23.36 -23.40
N GLY A 31 -9.21 22.92 -24.52
CA GLY A 31 -7.85 23.28 -24.90
C GLY A 31 -7.25 22.44 -26.04
N LEU A 32 -5.95 22.60 -26.25
CA LEU A 32 -5.19 21.95 -27.33
C LEU A 32 -4.42 20.69 -26.89
N GLN A 33 -4.23 20.48 -25.59
CA GLN A 33 -3.62 19.23 -25.10
C GLN A 33 -4.50 18.04 -25.45
N LEU A 34 -3.84 16.95 -25.86
CA LEU A 34 -4.48 15.69 -26.24
C LEU A 34 -4.75 14.77 -25.05
N THR A 35 -4.28 15.16 -23.85
CA THR A 35 -4.40 14.39 -22.62
C THR A 35 -4.89 15.29 -21.51
N HIS A 36 -5.89 14.83 -20.76
CA HIS A 36 -6.39 15.51 -19.58
C HIS A 36 -6.69 14.48 -18.49
N VAL A 37 -6.32 14.80 -17.24
CA VAL A 37 -6.60 13.95 -16.08
C VAL A 37 -7.75 14.56 -15.30
N ALA A 38 -8.90 13.89 -15.32
CA ALA A 38 -10.07 14.32 -14.56
C ALA A 38 -9.84 14.09 -13.06
N GLY A 39 -9.89 15.15 -12.26
CA GLY A 39 -9.76 15.12 -10.80
C GLY A 39 -11.10 15.15 -10.06
N ALA A 40 -11.02 15.13 -8.72
CA ALA A 40 -12.17 15.26 -7.81
C ALA A 40 -13.34 14.31 -8.13
N LEU A 41 -13.02 13.07 -8.53
CA LEU A 41 -14.01 12.03 -8.78
C LEU A 41 -14.32 11.29 -7.48
N SER A 42 -15.59 10.94 -7.29
CA SER A 42 -16.00 10.11 -6.17
C SER A 42 -15.49 8.67 -6.34
N PRO A 43 -15.05 8.02 -5.25
CA PRO A 43 -14.70 6.59 -5.30
C PRO A 43 -15.92 5.74 -5.64
N TYR A 44 -15.68 4.54 -6.18
CA TYR A 44 -16.72 3.57 -6.55
C TYR A 44 -17.90 4.15 -7.35
N THR A 45 -17.61 5.08 -8.25
CA THR A 45 -18.59 5.81 -9.05
C THR A 45 -18.28 5.63 -10.53
N ALA A 46 -19.32 5.39 -11.34
CA ALA A 46 -19.20 5.32 -12.79
C ALA A 46 -19.38 6.71 -13.39
N TYR A 47 -18.51 7.09 -14.31
CA TYR A 47 -18.57 8.34 -15.06
C TYR A 47 -18.55 8.06 -16.55
N ASP A 48 -19.36 8.80 -17.30
CA ASP A 48 -19.34 8.81 -18.74
C ASP A 48 -18.55 10.04 -19.23
N PHE A 49 -17.67 9.84 -20.21
CA PHE A 49 -16.91 10.90 -20.85
C PHE A 49 -17.22 10.99 -22.35
N GLN A 50 -17.32 12.21 -22.88
CA GLN A 50 -17.47 12.47 -24.31
C GLN A 50 -16.47 13.52 -24.77
N LEU A 51 -15.83 13.26 -25.90
CA LEU A 51 -14.89 14.17 -26.54
C LEU A 51 -15.59 14.92 -27.68
N GLN A 52 -15.43 16.23 -27.71
CA GLN A 52 -15.85 17.06 -28.82
C GLN A 52 -14.63 17.73 -29.45
N VAL A 53 -14.55 17.68 -30.77
CA VAL A 53 -13.45 18.26 -31.54
C VAL A 53 -14.01 19.29 -32.51
N TYR A 54 -13.40 20.47 -32.58
CA TYR A 54 -13.86 21.52 -33.47
C TYR A 54 -12.68 22.25 -34.10
N ASN A 55 -12.93 22.80 -35.28
CA ASN A 55 -12.04 23.69 -36.01
C ASN A 55 -12.83 24.92 -36.48
N ASP A 56 -12.18 25.80 -37.23
CA ASP A 56 -12.80 27.03 -37.75
C ASP A 56 -13.96 26.79 -38.73
N LYS A 57 -14.22 25.54 -39.10
CA LYS A 57 -15.31 25.12 -39.99
C LYS A 57 -16.45 24.41 -39.25
N GLY A 58 -16.29 24.11 -37.96
CA GLY A 58 -17.33 23.48 -37.14
C GLY A 58 -16.80 22.44 -36.15
N GLY A 59 -17.70 21.87 -35.37
CA GLY A 59 -17.43 20.82 -34.40
C GLY A 59 -18.08 19.49 -34.75
N VAL A 60 -17.45 18.39 -34.33
CA VAL A 60 -18.03 17.06 -34.34
C VAL A 60 -17.85 16.41 -32.97
N ASP A 61 -18.93 15.83 -32.49
CA ASP A 61 -18.94 15.08 -31.25
C ASP A 61 -18.48 13.66 -31.53
N PHE A 62 -17.72 13.08 -30.60
CA PHE A 62 -17.53 11.65 -30.61
C PHE A 62 -18.89 10.98 -30.33
N PRO A 63 -19.32 10.01 -31.16
CA PRO A 63 -20.71 9.52 -31.16
C PRO A 63 -21.08 8.71 -29.91
N LEU A 64 -20.09 8.29 -29.12
CA LEU A 64 -20.28 7.42 -27.96
C LEU A 64 -19.75 8.09 -26.68
N TRP A 65 -20.49 7.90 -25.60
CA TRP A 65 -19.98 8.15 -24.26
C TRP A 65 -19.14 6.96 -23.81
N LEU A 66 -17.94 7.22 -23.29
CA LEU A 66 -17.07 6.21 -22.73
C LEU A 66 -17.28 6.13 -21.21
N THR A 67 -17.77 5.00 -20.72
CA THR A 67 -17.97 4.77 -19.28
C THR A 67 -16.68 4.27 -18.63
N VAL A 68 -16.30 4.89 -17.52
CA VAL A 68 -15.14 4.54 -16.69
C VAL A 68 -15.55 4.50 -15.23
N ASN A 69 -15.09 3.48 -14.50
CA ASN A 69 -15.38 3.31 -13.07
C ASN A 69 -14.17 3.71 -12.25
N THR A 70 -14.39 4.54 -11.22
CA THR A 70 -13.36 4.82 -10.22
C THR A 70 -13.16 3.62 -9.30
N SER A 71 -11.95 3.49 -8.77
CA SER A 71 -11.61 2.43 -7.83
C SER A 71 -12.40 2.53 -6.52
N GLU A 72 -12.59 1.38 -5.87
CA GLU A 72 -13.13 1.31 -4.52
C GLU A 72 -12.15 1.94 -3.51
N SER A 73 -12.71 2.52 -2.44
CA SER A 73 -11.94 3.05 -1.32
C SER A 73 -12.45 2.48 0.01
N GLY A 74 -11.69 2.68 1.09
CA GLY A 74 -12.18 2.33 2.43
C GLY A 74 -13.53 3.01 2.71
N PRO A 75 -14.45 2.33 3.41
CA PRO A 75 -15.78 2.89 3.65
C PRO A 75 -15.67 4.22 4.40
N SER A 76 -16.53 5.17 4.03
CA SER A 76 -16.66 6.45 4.71
C SER A 76 -18.13 6.75 4.95
N TYR A 77 -18.47 7.29 6.12
CA TYR A 77 -19.80 7.82 6.35
C TYR A 77 -19.92 9.19 5.69
N SER A 78 -20.87 9.36 4.76
CA SER A 78 -21.15 10.67 4.15
C SER A 78 -22.33 11.39 4.81
N GLN A 79 -23.17 10.69 5.57
CA GLN A 79 -24.33 11.25 6.26
C GLN A 79 -24.50 10.67 7.66
N THR A 80 -24.99 11.50 8.59
CA THR A 80 -25.32 11.09 9.94
C THR A 80 -26.66 10.34 9.96
N PRO A 81 -26.77 9.20 10.66
CA PRO A 81 -28.05 8.52 10.85
C PRO A 81 -29.07 9.40 11.58
N ASN A 82 -30.34 9.21 11.24
CA ASN A 82 -31.45 9.87 11.91
C ASN A 82 -31.88 9.07 13.14
N LEU A 83 -32.27 9.79 14.19
CA LEU A 83 -32.81 9.24 15.43
C LEU A 83 -34.18 9.85 15.68
N TYR A 84 -35.16 8.99 15.97
CA TYR A 84 -36.50 9.40 16.39
C TYR A 84 -36.93 8.60 17.61
N LYS A 85 -37.70 9.23 18.49
CA LYS A 85 -38.30 8.59 19.68
C LYS A 85 -39.74 8.21 19.39
N ASN A 86 -40.15 6.98 19.75
CA ASN A 86 -41.54 6.55 19.73
C ASN A 86 -41.90 5.89 21.08
N GLY A 87 -42.46 6.67 22.02
CA GLY A 87 -42.65 6.21 23.39
C GLY A 87 -41.32 6.00 24.11
N THR A 88 -41.04 4.76 24.53
CA THR A 88 -39.74 4.34 25.08
C THR A 88 -38.78 3.78 24.03
N LEU A 89 -39.22 3.69 22.77
CA LEU A 89 -38.44 3.08 21.68
C LEU A 89 -37.52 4.10 21.01
N ALA A 90 -36.29 3.67 20.75
CA ALA A 90 -35.34 4.38 19.89
C ALA A 90 -35.47 3.83 18.46
N VAL A 91 -35.74 4.73 17.51
CA VAL A 91 -35.85 4.42 16.09
C VAL A 91 -34.67 5.05 15.38
N ILE A 92 -33.80 4.21 14.80
CA ILE A 92 -32.60 4.66 14.13
C ILE A 92 -32.71 4.28 12.65
N SER A 93 -32.58 5.27 11.78
CA SER A 93 -32.56 5.08 10.33
C SER A 93 -31.30 5.69 9.72
N TRP A 94 -30.75 5.07 8.69
CA TRP A 94 -29.53 5.53 8.04
C TRP A 94 -29.57 5.28 6.54
N ASP A 95 -28.94 6.18 5.78
CA ASP A 95 -28.80 6.01 4.34
C ASP A 95 -27.59 5.11 4.01
N THR A 96 -27.87 4.02 3.32
CA THR A 96 -26.89 3.04 2.84
C THR A 96 -26.16 3.52 1.58
N HIS A 97 -26.63 4.58 0.92
CA HIS A 97 -26.13 5.07 -0.36
C HIS A 97 -24.78 5.79 -0.24
N SER A 98 -24.32 6.04 0.98
CA SER A 98 -23.10 6.79 1.30
C SER A 98 -21.79 6.00 1.21
N VAL A 99 -21.83 4.75 0.75
CA VAL A 99 -20.68 3.83 0.82
C VAL A 99 -19.79 3.95 -0.41
N SER A 100 -18.52 4.28 -0.19
CA SER A 100 -17.44 4.47 -1.17
C SER A 100 -16.84 3.16 -1.73
N SER A 101 -17.53 2.04 -1.59
CA SER A 101 -17.12 0.70 -2.02
C SER A 101 -18.28 -0.31 -2.02
N ARG A 102 -18.03 -1.52 -2.52
CA ARG A 102 -19.03 -2.59 -2.58
C ARG A 102 -19.37 -3.11 -1.17
N LEU A 103 -20.66 -3.17 -0.85
CA LEU A 103 -21.13 -3.82 0.38
C LEU A 103 -20.98 -5.33 0.28
N ARG A 104 -20.20 -5.92 1.20
CA ARG A 104 -19.91 -7.37 1.20
C ARG A 104 -20.67 -8.14 2.28
N ARG A 105 -20.82 -7.55 3.47
CA ARG A 105 -21.60 -8.10 4.59
C ARG A 105 -22.29 -6.97 5.33
N SER A 106 -23.60 -7.14 5.51
CA SER A 106 -24.51 -6.49 6.45
C SER A 106 -23.90 -5.48 7.43
N GLN A 107 -24.57 -4.33 7.59
CA GLN A 107 -24.28 -3.37 8.63
C GLN A 107 -24.64 -3.93 10.00
N HIS A 108 -23.92 -3.50 11.03
CA HIS A 108 -24.22 -3.87 12.41
C HIS A 108 -24.44 -2.63 13.25
N LEU A 109 -25.52 -2.65 14.04
CA LEU A 109 -25.81 -1.64 15.04
C LEU A 109 -25.31 -2.13 16.39
N VAL A 110 -24.49 -1.32 17.04
CA VAL A 110 -23.97 -1.55 18.39
C VAL A 110 -24.55 -0.48 19.30
N ALA A 111 -25.19 -0.89 20.40
CA ALA A 111 -25.66 0.02 21.45
C ALA A 111 -24.94 -0.30 22.76
N ASP A 112 -24.35 0.71 23.40
CA ASP A 112 -23.57 0.59 24.63
C ASP A 112 -22.54 -0.57 24.61
N GLY A 113 -21.90 -0.77 23.46
CA GLY A 113 -20.90 -1.83 23.25
C GLY A 113 -21.45 -3.24 23.07
N ARG A 114 -22.77 -3.43 23.03
CA ARG A 114 -23.43 -4.73 22.75
C ARG A 114 -23.98 -4.74 21.33
N PHE A 115 -23.92 -5.91 20.67
CA PHE A 115 -24.47 -6.09 19.33
C PHE A 115 -26.00 -6.16 19.39
N PHE A 116 -26.69 -5.24 18.72
CA PHE A 116 -28.16 -5.19 18.68
C PHE A 116 -28.75 -5.68 17.36
N TYR A 117 -28.04 -5.47 16.24
CA TYR A 117 -28.59 -5.84 14.93
C TYR A 117 -27.50 -6.22 13.93
N ARG A 118 -27.84 -7.19 13.07
CA ARG A 118 -27.09 -7.61 11.88
C ARG A 118 -28.06 -7.75 10.72
N GLY A 119 -27.95 -6.88 9.72
CA GLY A 119 -28.80 -6.97 8.52
C GLY A 119 -28.44 -5.95 7.44
N GLY A 120 -29.16 -6.02 6.32
CA GLY A 120 -28.98 -5.13 5.17
C GLY A 120 -30.03 -4.02 5.06
N VAL A 121 -30.81 -3.78 6.12
CA VAL A 121 -31.98 -2.89 6.10
C VAL A 121 -31.60 -1.51 6.63
N SER A 122 -32.19 -0.46 6.06
CA SER A 122 -31.92 0.97 6.32
C SER A 122 -32.54 1.54 7.60
N GLY A 123 -33.03 0.68 8.51
CA GLY A 123 -33.56 1.13 9.80
C GLY A 123 -33.85 -0.02 10.76
N VAL A 124 -33.67 0.23 12.05
CA VAL A 124 -33.88 -0.73 13.14
C VAL A 124 -34.61 -0.07 14.30
N TRP A 125 -35.58 -0.81 14.84
CA TRP A 125 -36.28 -0.48 16.07
C TRP A 125 -35.53 -1.13 17.22
N VAL A 126 -35.09 -0.34 18.20
CA VAL A 126 -34.47 -0.86 19.41
C VAL A 126 -35.46 -0.67 20.55
N ASP A 127 -36.04 -1.78 20.99
CA ASP A 127 -36.81 -1.86 22.23
C ASP A 127 -35.89 -2.36 23.35
N ARG A 128 -35.82 -1.60 24.44
CA ARG A 128 -35.37 -2.17 25.71
C ARG A 128 -36.58 -2.87 26.28
N GLY A 129 -36.74 -4.14 25.90
CA GLY A 129 -37.73 -5.02 26.50
C GLY A 129 -37.65 -4.83 28.01
N THR A 130 -38.72 -4.31 28.59
CA THR A 130 -38.94 -4.42 30.02
C THR A 130 -38.96 -5.92 30.27
N ASP A 131 -37.86 -6.46 30.79
CA ASP A 131 -37.85 -7.80 31.35
C ASP A 131 -39.08 -7.82 32.26
N LYS A 132 -40.09 -8.63 31.88
CA LYS A 132 -41.41 -8.65 32.50
C LYS A 132 -41.25 -8.90 33.99
N GLY A 133 -41.19 -7.83 34.79
CA GLY A 133 -40.91 -7.88 36.23
C GLY A 133 -39.97 -6.80 36.77
N SER A 134 -39.24 -6.05 35.95
CA SER A 134 -38.48 -4.88 36.43
C SER A 134 -39.38 -3.64 36.41
N GLU A 135 -39.84 -3.23 37.59
CA GLU A 135 -40.53 -1.95 37.86
C GLU A 135 -39.63 -0.72 37.60
N TYR A 136 -38.34 -0.96 37.30
CA TYR A 136 -37.38 0.09 37.01
C TYR A 136 -37.25 0.32 35.50
N VAL A 137 -37.88 1.39 35.02
CA VAL A 137 -37.61 1.97 33.69
C VAL A 137 -36.22 2.61 33.75
N ASP A 138 -35.22 1.90 33.25
CA ASP A 138 -33.85 2.41 33.21
C ASP A 138 -33.75 3.61 32.26
N THR A 139 -33.57 4.80 32.84
CA THR A 139 -33.56 6.11 32.18
C THR A 139 -32.17 6.52 31.68
N THR A 140 -31.22 5.59 31.62
CA THR A 140 -29.87 5.85 31.14
C THR A 140 -29.83 6.27 29.67
N LEU A 141 -28.89 7.18 29.36
CA LEU A 141 -28.49 7.51 28.01
C LEU A 141 -27.96 6.26 27.28
N ILE A 142 -28.38 6.05 26.04
CA ILE A 142 -27.93 4.94 25.19
C ILE A 142 -27.07 5.49 24.06
N ASN A 143 -25.88 4.91 23.87
CA ASN A 143 -24.97 5.28 22.79
C ASN A 143 -25.04 4.27 21.65
N PHE A 144 -25.48 4.71 20.49
CA PHE A 144 -25.55 3.91 19.28
C PHE A 144 -24.39 4.24 18.33
N THR A 145 -23.84 3.19 17.74
CA THR A 145 -22.84 3.27 16.68
C THR A 145 -23.22 2.28 15.59
N ILE A 146 -23.08 2.71 14.34
CA ILE A 146 -23.30 1.86 13.18
C ILE A 146 -21.93 1.51 12.63
N THR A 147 -21.71 0.23 12.32
CA THR A 147 -20.50 -0.22 11.63
C THR A 147 -20.88 -0.70 10.23
N VAL A 148 -20.27 -0.10 9.21
CA VAL A 148 -20.38 -0.52 7.80
C VAL A 148 -19.19 -1.42 7.46
N ILE A 149 -19.46 -2.57 6.84
CA ILE A 149 -18.44 -3.55 6.46
C ILE A 149 -18.45 -3.73 4.93
N THR A 150 -17.31 -3.48 4.30
CA THR A 150 -17.13 -3.52 2.84
C THR A 150 -16.06 -4.53 2.45
N SER A 151 -15.87 -4.74 1.15
CA SER A 151 -14.73 -5.49 0.58
C SER A 151 -13.36 -4.91 0.98
N PHE A 152 -13.29 -3.60 1.23
CA PHE A 152 -12.03 -2.87 1.42
C PHE A 152 -11.80 -2.39 2.85
N GLY A 153 -12.72 -2.65 3.78
CA GLY A 153 -12.53 -2.30 5.19
C GLY A 153 -13.84 -2.09 5.96
N GLN A 154 -13.72 -1.48 7.13
CA GLN A 154 -14.83 -1.12 8.01
C GLN A 154 -14.78 0.35 8.39
N ALA A 155 -15.94 0.95 8.60
CA ALA A 155 -16.08 2.31 9.12
C ALA A 155 -17.16 2.34 10.18
N GLU A 156 -17.02 3.26 11.13
CA GLU A 156 -18.00 3.50 12.19
C GLU A 156 -18.63 4.88 12.05
N SER A 157 -19.94 4.97 12.32
CA SER A 157 -20.65 6.23 12.35
C SER A 157 -20.24 7.05 13.59
N PRO A 158 -20.49 8.37 13.58
CA PRO A 158 -20.50 9.14 14.81
C PRO A 158 -21.43 8.50 15.86
N VAL A 159 -21.09 8.68 17.14
CA VAL A 159 -21.91 8.18 18.26
C VAL A 159 -23.23 8.94 18.30
N ILE A 160 -24.33 8.20 18.28
CA ILE A 160 -25.70 8.72 18.37
C ILE A 160 -26.19 8.49 19.80
N VAL A 161 -26.55 9.54 20.51
CA VAL A 161 -27.00 9.45 21.90
C VAL A 161 -28.53 9.52 21.94
N PHE A 162 -29.15 8.55 22.60
CA PHE A 162 -30.59 8.54 22.86
C PHE A 162 -30.85 8.78 24.35
N ASP A 163 -31.70 9.76 24.64
CA ASP A 163 -32.19 10.10 25.97
C ASP A 163 -33.68 9.76 26.08
N PRO A 164 -34.06 8.75 26.89
CA PRO A 164 -35.46 8.39 27.11
C PRO A 164 -36.31 9.53 27.70
N ASN A 165 -35.72 10.53 28.33
CA ASN A 165 -36.43 11.67 28.94
C ASN A 165 -36.55 12.88 28.01
N ALA A 166 -35.71 12.96 26.98
CA ALA A 166 -35.80 14.04 26.01
C ALA A 166 -37.08 13.93 25.17
N VAL A 167 -37.75 15.07 24.94
CA VAL A 167 -39.03 15.12 24.21
C VAL A 167 -38.83 14.79 22.73
N ASP A 168 -37.82 15.37 22.09
CA ASP A 168 -37.66 15.26 20.64
C ASP A 168 -36.51 14.34 20.21
N ASN A 169 -35.50 14.08 21.06
CA ASN A 169 -34.26 13.36 20.68
C ASN A 169 -33.64 13.81 19.34
N THR A 170 -33.95 15.05 18.91
CA THR A 170 -33.53 15.68 17.66
C THR A 170 -32.15 16.29 17.85
N GLY A 171 -31.11 15.47 17.86
CA GLY A 171 -29.76 16.02 17.97
C GLY A 171 -28.71 14.99 18.31
N THR A 172 -28.16 14.36 17.27
CA THR A 172 -26.79 13.88 17.30
C THR A 172 -25.89 15.09 17.60
N THR A 173 -25.39 15.20 18.83
CA THR A 173 -24.14 15.94 19.01
C THR A 173 -23.05 15.10 18.35
N PRO A 174 -22.29 15.63 17.40
CA PRO A 174 -21.09 14.96 16.95
C PRO A 174 -20.16 14.94 18.15
N LYS A 175 -20.01 13.78 18.80
CA LYS A 175 -18.77 13.55 19.54
C LYS A 175 -17.66 13.72 18.51
N PRO A 176 -16.67 14.61 18.72
CA PRO A 176 -15.56 14.75 17.80
C PRO A 176 -15.00 13.35 17.53
N PRO A 177 -14.66 13.02 16.27
CA PRO A 177 -14.03 11.75 15.98
C PRO A 177 -12.90 11.56 17.00
N ALA A 178 -12.93 10.44 17.71
CA ALA A 178 -11.74 10.01 18.43
C ALA A 178 -10.58 10.14 17.42
N PRO A 179 -9.47 10.80 17.79
CA PRO A 179 -8.38 11.06 16.86
C PRO A 179 -8.09 9.76 16.13
N ALA A 180 -8.22 9.81 14.80
CA ALA A 180 -8.05 8.68 13.91
C ALA A 180 -6.91 7.84 14.47
N SER A 181 -7.24 6.64 14.94
CA SER A 181 -6.25 5.67 15.40
C SER A 181 -5.16 5.66 14.36
N ALA A 182 -3.99 6.09 14.84
CA ALA A 182 -2.73 6.28 14.14
C ALA A 182 -2.80 5.94 12.66
N SER A 183 -2.65 7.00 11.84
CA SER A 183 -1.92 6.96 10.58
C SER A 183 -1.26 5.60 10.39
N ALA A 184 -1.72 4.81 9.41
CA ALA A 184 -0.88 3.80 8.81
C ALA A 184 0.47 4.49 8.61
N THR A 185 1.47 4.08 9.37
CA THR A 185 2.80 4.69 9.31
C THR A 185 3.17 4.63 7.84
N PRO A 186 3.37 5.77 7.15
CA PRO A 186 3.72 5.72 5.74
C PRO A 186 4.92 4.79 5.64
N PHE A 187 4.88 3.83 4.71
CA PHE A 187 5.87 2.75 4.53
C PHE A 187 7.34 3.21 4.63
N TYR A 188 7.61 4.50 4.42
CA TYR A 188 8.87 5.18 4.54
C TYR A 188 9.38 5.46 5.97
N GLN A 189 8.54 5.42 7.01
CA GLN A 189 8.95 5.69 8.39
C GLN A 189 9.93 4.65 8.94
N GLU A 190 9.99 3.45 8.35
CA GLU A 190 10.83 2.34 8.81
C GLU A 190 12.00 2.01 7.86
N ILE A 191 12.15 2.72 6.73
CA ILE A 191 13.20 2.42 5.73
C ILE A 191 14.61 2.75 6.27
N TRP A 192 14.74 3.77 7.10
CA TRP A 192 16.03 4.14 7.68
C TRP A 192 16.53 3.11 8.71
N PHE A 193 15.62 2.46 9.47
CA PHE A 193 15.96 1.38 10.40
C PHE A 193 16.47 0.15 9.64
N ILE A 194 15.80 -0.23 8.53
CA ILE A 194 16.24 -1.34 7.67
C ILE A 194 17.63 -1.04 7.09
N ALA A 195 17.85 0.18 6.60
CA ALA A 195 19.16 0.60 6.10
C ALA A 195 20.25 0.52 7.20
N LEU A 196 19.94 0.97 8.43
CA LEU A 196 20.85 0.89 9.57
C LEU A 196 21.19 -0.57 9.92
N MET A 197 20.20 -1.46 9.96
CA MET A 197 20.41 -2.88 10.23
C MET A 197 21.25 -3.57 9.14
N CYS A 198 21.04 -3.23 7.88
CA CYS A 198 21.86 -3.71 6.76
C CYS A 198 23.32 -3.24 6.88
N VAL A 199 23.56 -1.96 7.20
CA VAL A 199 24.91 -1.43 7.40
C VAL A 199 25.59 -2.11 8.59
N LEU A 200 24.88 -2.29 9.70
CA LEU A 200 25.39 -2.97 10.89
C LEU A 200 25.74 -4.44 10.59
N ALA A 201 24.89 -5.15 9.85
CA ALA A 201 25.17 -6.52 9.42
C ALA A 201 26.42 -6.63 8.52
N LEU A 202 26.61 -5.68 7.58
CA LEU A 202 27.80 -5.63 6.74
C LEU A 202 29.08 -5.35 7.54
N ILE A 203 29.02 -4.48 8.55
CA ILE A 203 30.15 -4.21 9.46
C ILE A 203 30.50 -5.47 10.27
N ILE A 204 29.50 -6.15 10.83
CA ILE A 204 29.72 -7.40 11.58
C ILE A 204 30.32 -8.48 10.68
N LEU A 205 29.80 -8.64 9.46
CA LEU A 205 30.35 -9.57 8.47
C LEU A 205 31.81 -9.24 8.13
N PHE A 206 32.13 -7.96 7.92
CA PHE A 206 33.50 -7.52 7.68
C PHE A 206 34.41 -7.84 8.86
N LEU A 207 33.98 -7.58 10.10
CA LEU A 207 34.74 -7.93 11.31
C LEU A 207 34.96 -9.43 11.42
N ILE A 208 33.96 -10.25 11.13
CA ILE A 208 34.08 -11.72 11.10
C ILE A 208 35.11 -12.13 10.04
N LEU A 209 35.06 -11.57 8.83
CA LEU A 209 36.03 -11.86 7.78
C LEU A 209 37.45 -11.46 8.20
N VAL A 210 37.64 -10.30 8.81
CA VAL A 210 38.93 -9.87 9.35
C VAL A 210 39.42 -10.83 10.43
N ILE A 211 38.55 -11.22 11.37
CA ILE A 211 38.88 -12.18 12.43
C ILE A 211 39.21 -13.56 11.81
N CYS A 212 38.47 -14.01 10.81
CA CYS A 212 38.73 -15.25 10.09
C CYS A 212 40.06 -15.19 9.34
N ILE A 213 40.38 -14.08 8.68
CA ILE A 213 41.66 -13.88 8.00
C ILE A 213 42.80 -13.78 9.01
N TRP A 214 42.61 -13.13 10.16
CA TRP A 214 43.61 -13.07 11.21
C TRP A 214 43.84 -14.43 11.87
N ARG A 215 42.77 -15.23 12.06
CA ARG A 215 42.85 -16.57 12.64
C ARG A 215 43.35 -17.64 11.65
N CYS A 216 43.00 -17.54 10.36
CA CYS A 216 43.45 -18.47 9.32
C CYS A 216 44.79 -18.05 8.68
N GLY A 217 45.04 -16.76 8.49
CA GLY A 217 46.23 -16.20 7.84
C GLY A 217 47.48 -16.19 8.72
N SER A 218 47.37 -16.49 10.01
CA SER A 218 48.53 -16.78 10.86
C SER A 218 49.23 -18.11 10.48
N ARG A 219 48.65 -18.91 9.58
CA ARG A 219 49.29 -20.16 9.10
C ARG A 219 50.22 -19.91 7.90
N ARG A 220 51.45 -19.58 8.29
CA ARG A 220 52.75 -19.67 7.60
C ARG A 220 53.07 -18.60 6.55
N PRO A 221 54.16 -17.82 6.73
CA PRO A 221 54.69 -16.99 5.66
C PRO A 221 55.14 -17.90 4.52
N TYR A 222 54.80 -17.50 3.29
CA TYR A 222 55.20 -18.16 2.06
C TYR A 222 56.72 -18.41 2.07
N MET A 223 57.12 -19.66 2.29
CA MET A 223 58.53 -20.06 2.28
C MET A 223 58.92 -20.18 0.81
N ARG A 224 59.60 -19.15 0.29
CA ARG A 224 60.15 -19.16 -1.07
C ARG A 224 61.29 -20.18 -1.10
N GLU A 225 60.98 -21.43 -1.45
CA GLU A 225 62.00 -22.44 -1.73
C GLU A 225 62.88 -21.92 -2.87
N ARG A 226 64.14 -21.57 -2.54
CA ARG A 226 65.15 -21.36 -3.58
C ARG A 226 65.56 -22.74 -4.07
N MET A 227 65.31 -23.01 -5.36
CA MET A 227 65.84 -24.21 -6.01
C MET A 227 67.37 -24.23 -5.84
N PRO A 228 67.99 -25.36 -5.43
CA PRO A 228 69.43 -25.43 -5.29
C PRO A 228 70.10 -25.28 -6.67
N LEU A 229 71.19 -24.50 -6.72
CA LEU A 229 72.00 -24.29 -7.90
C LEU A 229 72.46 -25.64 -8.48
N HIS A 230 72.12 -25.90 -9.74
CA HIS A 230 72.58 -27.05 -10.50
C HIS A 230 74.12 -27.08 -10.49
N GLN A 231 74.70 -28.16 -9.96
CA GLN A 231 76.11 -28.47 -10.19
C GLN A 231 76.22 -29.19 -11.54
N PRO A 232 77.14 -28.78 -12.44
CA PRO A 232 77.32 -29.48 -13.69
C PRO A 232 78.00 -30.82 -13.41
N SER A 233 77.32 -31.90 -13.79
CA SER A 233 77.85 -33.25 -13.74
C SER A 233 79.08 -33.35 -14.63
N ARG A 234 80.23 -33.51 -13.98
CA ARG A 234 81.51 -33.82 -14.58
C ARG A 234 81.62 -35.33 -14.63
N ASP A 235 81.32 -35.94 -15.77
CA ASP A 235 82.05 -37.16 -16.13
C ASP A 235 81.97 -37.56 -17.60
N ARG A 236 83.17 -37.83 -18.12
CA ARG A 236 83.57 -38.66 -19.27
C ARG A 236 83.13 -38.25 -20.68
N LEU A 237 84.10 -37.67 -21.39
CA LEU A 237 84.61 -38.23 -22.65
C LEU A 237 86.10 -37.86 -22.76
N THR A 238 86.98 -38.85 -22.64
CA THR A 238 88.42 -38.72 -22.89
C THR A 238 88.70 -38.78 -24.40
N ARG A 239 89.59 -37.90 -24.90
CA ARG A 239 90.57 -38.07 -26.02
C ARG A 239 90.62 -36.86 -27.00
N ARG A 240 91.80 -36.19 -27.02
CA ARG A 240 92.44 -35.42 -28.13
C ARG A 240 91.76 -34.08 -28.52
N ASP A 241 92.41 -32.93 -28.67
CA ASP A 241 93.82 -32.56 -28.91
C ASP A 241 94.14 -31.21 -28.21
N LEU A 242 95.24 -31.15 -27.46
CA LEU A 242 95.78 -29.92 -26.88
C LEU A 242 96.79 -29.35 -27.89
N TYR A 243 96.48 -28.22 -28.52
CA TYR A 243 97.49 -27.39 -29.17
C TYR A 243 97.93 -26.31 -28.17
N VAL A 244 99.24 -26.13 -28.02
CA VAL A 244 99.82 -25.06 -27.19
C VAL A 244 100.20 -23.91 -28.12
N VAL A 245 99.71 -22.72 -27.81
CA VAL A 245 100.02 -21.47 -28.52
C VAL A 245 101.11 -20.75 -27.72
N ASP A 246 102.19 -20.33 -28.37
CA ASP A 246 103.23 -19.55 -27.71
C ASP A 246 102.70 -18.16 -27.34
N SER A 247 102.96 -17.72 -26.11
CA SER A 247 102.43 -16.50 -25.51
C SER A 247 103.24 -15.23 -25.82
N ARG A 248 104.33 -15.34 -26.61
CA ARG A 248 105.04 -14.17 -27.13
C ARG A 248 104.66 -13.81 -28.58
N ASP A 249 104.27 -14.78 -29.40
CA ASP A 249 104.19 -14.65 -30.86
C ASP A 249 102.87 -15.19 -31.46
N GLY A 250 102.09 -15.98 -30.70
CA GLY A 250 100.80 -16.52 -31.14
C GLY A 250 100.87 -17.70 -32.12
N SER A 251 102.05 -18.27 -32.39
CA SER A 251 102.20 -19.43 -33.26
C SER A 251 101.87 -20.75 -32.55
N ILE A 252 101.25 -21.67 -33.30
CA ILE A 252 100.85 -23.00 -32.82
C ILE A 252 102.04 -23.95 -32.94
N ILE A 253 102.40 -24.62 -31.85
CA ILE A 253 103.45 -25.64 -31.83
C ILE A 253 102.78 -26.99 -32.04
N HIS A 254 103.08 -27.67 -33.15
CA HIS A 254 102.72 -29.07 -33.35
C HIS A 254 103.87 -29.95 -32.82
N GLU A 255 103.62 -30.72 -31.76
CA GLU A 255 104.53 -31.81 -31.39
C GLU A 255 104.28 -33.01 -32.32
N ASN A 256 105.33 -33.43 -33.04
CA ASN A 256 105.33 -34.65 -33.84
C ASN A 256 105.30 -35.88 -32.94
N VAL A 257 104.38 -36.79 -33.24
CA VAL A 257 104.70 -38.21 -33.48
C VAL A 257 104.06 -38.61 -34.80
#